data_AF-A0A2P6SAG7-F1
#
_entry.id   AF-A0A2P6SAG7-F1
#
_cell.length_a   1.000
_cell.length_b   1.000
_cell.length_c   1.000
_cell.angle_alpha   90.00
_cell.angle_beta   90.00
_cell.angle_gamma   90.00
#
_symmetry.space_group_name_H-M   'P 1'
#
loop_
_entity.id
_entity.type
_entity.pdbx_description
1 polymer ?
#
loop_
_entity_poly.entity_id
_entity_poly.type
_entity_poly.pdbx_seq_one_letter_code
_entity_poly.pdbx_strand_id
1 'polypeptide(L)'
;MKQVSASTMEVLVDALSSSAGLSTFSYTLDRDRGLKQKEMQIVNEIQAIAAASHIFTNVAQRDYEYIEEDDLRRFMINEDVELVFRLIDVGETGKIDKRALTDWVVKVYNGRKALDHALTDTKAAVKQLNEIVTGILIVIIIVVWLILMEVATTKVLVFISSQLVLAAFIFGNTCKNIFEAIVFVFVIHPFDVGDRCLVDGVPLRVEEMNILTTVFLKLNNERVYYPNSVLSTKTISNYYRSSDMGDTVDFSIDLIPVDRINLLKAKIKSYLESNPQYWHPDHNVVVIEIENVNKLKMALYFNHTMNFQEFREINKRRSELVIELMRIFEELNIVYNLLPHDVSVA
;
A
#
# COMPACT_ATOMS: atom_id res chain seq x y z
N MET A 1 -1.63 12.24 1.68
CA MET A 1 -2.04 12.40 0.27
C MET A 1 -2.52 11.04 -0.23
N LYS A 2 -3.83 10.83 -0.35
CA LYS A 2 -4.36 9.60 -0.96
C LYS A 2 -4.07 9.68 -2.46
N GLN A 3 -3.24 8.77 -2.97
CA GLN A 3 -3.13 8.53 -4.42
C GLN A 3 -4.53 8.18 -4.91
N VAL A 4 -5.13 9.08 -5.68
CA VAL A 4 -6.32 8.76 -6.45
C VAL A 4 -5.87 7.71 -7.47
N SER A 5 -6.45 6.51 -7.38
CA SER A 5 -6.15 5.39 -8.27
C SER A 5 -6.26 5.85 -9.71
N ALA A 6 -5.34 5.38 -10.57
CA ALA A 6 -5.35 5.68 -12.01
C ALA A 6 -6.73 5.39 -12.63
N SER A 7 -7.44 4.35 -12.16
CA SER A 7 -8.79 4.03 -12.62
C SER A 7 -9.85 5.05 -12.18
N THR A 8 -9.71 5.65 -11.00
CA THR A 8 -10.62 6.71 -10.51
C THR A 8 -10.38 8.01 -11.27
N MET A 9 -9.14 8.26 -11.70
CA MET A 9 -8.78 9.39 -12.56
C MET A 9 -9.21 9.17 -14.01
N GLU A 10 -9.11 7.95 -14.53
CA GLU A 10 -9.59 7.57 -15.86
C GLU A 10 -11.11 7.72 -15.95
N VAL A 11 -11.85 7.26 -14.93
CA VAL A 11 -13.31 7.49 -14.81
C VAL A 11 -13.64 8.99 -14.69
N LEU A 12 -12.82 9.79 -14.02
CA LEU A 12 -12.99 11.25 -13.95
C LEU A 12 -12.72 11.93 -15.29
N VAL A 13 -11.71 11.48 -16.04
CA VAL A 13 -11.37 11.99 -17.37
C VAL A 13 -12.40 11.54 -18.39
N ASP A 14 -12.87 10.31 -18.34
CA ASP A 14 -13.92 9.79 -19.21
C ASP A 14 -15.27 10.41 -18.87
N ALA A 15 -15.62 10.57 -17.59
CA ALA A 15 -16.82 11.31 -17.20
C ALA A 15 -16.74 12.75 -17.67
N LEU A 16 -15.58 13.42 -17.55
CA LEU A 16 -15.38 14.79 -18.04
C LEU A 16 -15.25 14.89 -19.56
N SER A 17 -14.85 13.84 -20.27
CA SER A 17 -14.73 13.83 -21.74
C SER A 17 -16.06 13.43 -22.40
N SER A 18 -16.84 12.58 -21.72
CA SER A 18 -18.18 12.16 -22.12
C SER A 18 -19.23 13.21 -21.76
N SER A 19 -19.12 13.87 -20.59
CA SER A 19 -19.95 15.03 -20.22
C SER A 19 -19.45 16.34 -20.83
N ALA A 20 -18.21 16.38 -21.33
CA ALA A 20 -17.77 17.45 -22.23
C ALA A 20 -18.37 17.27 -23.62
N GLY A 21 -19.67 17.55 -23.72
CA GLY A 21 -20.22 18.28 -24.85
C GLY A 21 -19.62 19.69 -25.02
N LEU A 22 -18.41 19.96 -24.52
CA LEU A 22 -17.73 21.26 -24.63
C LEU A 22 -17.15 21.51 -26.03
N SER A 23 -17.14 20.52 -26.93
CA SER A 23 -16.97 20.75 -28.38
C SER A 23 -18.30 21.03 -29.11
N THR A 24 -19.43 20.94 -28.41
CA THR A 24 -20.77 20.82 -29.04
C THR A 24 -21.75 21.86 -28.51
N PHE A 25 -21.40 22.62 -27.48
CA PHE A 25 -22.24 23.67 -26.89
C PHE A 25 -22.07 25.07 -27.50
N SER A 26 -21.34 25.23 -28.61
CA SER A 26 -21.18 26.53 -29.28
C SER A 26 -22.16 26.79 -30.44
N TYR A 27 -23.07 25.86 -30.80
CA TYR A 27 -23.89 26.03 -32.02
C TYR A 27 -25.38 26.32 -31.80
N THR A 28 -25.87 26.41 -30.56
CA THR A 28 -27.26 26.83 -30.33
C THR A 28 -27.41 27.69 -29.09
N LEU A 29 -27.10 28.98 -29.20
CA LEU A 29 -27.75 30.09 -28.48
C LEU A 29 -27.03 31.40 -28.86
N ASP A 30 -27.42 31.97 -30.00
CA ASP A 30 -27.64 33.42 -30.18
C ASP A 30 -27.85 33.71 -31.67
N ARG A 31 -29.07 33.41 -32.13
CA ARG A 31 -29.66 34.22 -33.18
C ARG A 31 -30.09 35.49 -32.45
N ASP A 32 -29.29 36.55 -32.60
CA ASP A 32 -29.53 37.93 -32.14
C ASP A 32 -28.68 38.43 -30.95
N ARG A 33 -27.35 38.50 -31.14
CA ARG A 33 -26.47 39.63 -30.76
C ARG A 33 -25.02 39.31 -31.14
N GLY A 34 -24.41 40.15 -31.97
CA GLY A 34 -23.06 39.94 -32.50
C GLY A 34 -21.94 40.14 -31.47
N LEU A 35 -21.70 39.15 -30.62
CA LEU A 35 -20.48 39.03 -29.81
C LEU A 35 -19.83 37.68 -30.06
N LYS A 36 -18.64 37.68 -30.69
CA LYS A 36 -17.79 36.50 -30.81
C LYS A 36 -17.37 36.04 -29.41
N GLN A 37 -17.98 34.99 -28.90
CA GLN A 37 -17.57 34.36 -27.65
C GLN A 37 -16.25 33.62 -27.91
N LYS A 38 -15.14 34.23 -27.48
CA LYS A 38 -13.81 33.64 -27.55
C LYS A 38 -13.79 32.45 -26.58
N GLU A 39 -13.49 31.25 -27.06
CA GLU A 39 -13.27 30.07 -26.23
C GLU A 39 -12.31 30.44 -25.09
N MET A 40 -12.80 30.40 -23.84
CA MET A 40 -12.01 30.78 -22.69
C MET A 40 -11.14 29.59 -22.29
N GLN A 41 -9.91 29.54 -22.80
CA GLN A 41 -8.92 28.56 -22.38
C GLN A 41 -8.45 28.90 -20.96
N ILE A 42 -8.65 27.97 -20.01
CA ILE A 42 -8.22 28.13 -18.62
C ILE A 42 -6.74 27.74 -18.52
N VAL A 43 -5.84 28.72 -18.57
CA VAL A 43 -4.38 28.50 -18.47
C VAL A 43 -3.80 28.87 -17.11
N ASN A 44 -4.55 29.60 -16.27
CA ASN A 44 -4.12 29.96 -14.91
C ASN A 44 -5.29 29.93 -13.91
N GLU A 45 -4.95 29.96 -12.62
CA GLU A 45 -5.93 29.91 -11.52
C GLU A 45 -6.89 31.10 -11.54
N ILE A 46 -6.42 32.30 -11.93
CA ILE A 46 -7.26 33.50 -12.06
C ILE A 46 -8.36 33.31 -13.12
N GLN A 47 -8.02 32.68 -14.24
CA GLN A 47 -8.98 32.34 -15.29
C GLN A 47 -9.90 31.20 -14.88
N ALA A 48 -9.42 30.27 -14.03
CA ALA A 48 -10.28 29.23 -13.45
C ALA A 48 -11.36 29.85 -12.54
N ILE A 49 -10.96 30.83 -11.71
CA ILE A 49 -11.89 31.61 -10.87
C ILE A 49 -12.87 32.41 -11.73
N ALA A 50 -12.38 33.08 -12.78
CA ALA A 50 -13.22 33.83 -13.70
C ALA A 50 -14.22 32.92 -14.45
N ALA A 51 -13.77 31.73 -14.87
CA ALA A 51 -14.62 30.70 -15.48
C ALA A 51 -15.69 30.22 -14.50
N ALA A 52 -15.34 29.93 -13.25
CA ALA A 52 -16.29 29.54 -12.23
C ALA A 52 -17.36 30.61 -12.00
N SER A 53 -16.95 31.89 -11.91
CA SER A 53 -17.89 33.00 -11.77
C SER A 53 -18.80 33.15 -13.01
N HIS A 54 -18.28 32.93 -14.22
CA HIS A 54 -19.05 33.01 -15.45
C HIS A 54 -20.05 31.85 -15.58
N ILE A 55 -19.64 30.63 -15.21
CA ILE A 55 -20.52 29.46 -15.13
C ILE A 55 -21.63 29.72 -14.11
N PHE A 56 -21.29 30.22 -12.93
CA PHE A 56 -22.27 30.52 -11.88
C PHE A 56 -23.36 31.48 -12.37
N THR A 57 -22.97 32.61 -12.96
CA THR A 57 -23.91 33.64 -13.43
C THR A 57 -24.78 33.17 -14.59
N ASN A 58 -24.32 32.21 -15.40
CA ASN A 58 -25.09 31.68 -16.52
C ASN A 58 -26.04 30.55 -16.13
N VAL A 59 -25.69 29.79 -15.09
CA VAL A 59 -26.47 28.63 -14.63
C VAL A 59 -27.50 29.03 -13.59
N ALA A 60 -27.14 29.87 -12.61
CA ALA A 60 -28.07 30.32 -11.57
C ALA A 60 -29.19 31.21 -12.15
N GLN A 61 -30.39 31.08 -11.61
CA GLN A 61 -31.51 31.96 -11.98
C GLN A 61 -31.25 33.41 -11.56
N ARG A 62 -31.83 34.38 -12.28
CA ARG A 62 -31.69 35.81 -11.97
C ARG A 62 -32.09 36.06 -10.51
N ASP A 63 -31.17 36.66 -9.75
CA ASP A 63 -31.29 37.02 -8.32
C ASP A 63 -31.15 35.87 -7.30
N TYR A 64 -30.67 34.68 -7.68
CA TYR A 64 -30.41 33.57 -6.75
C TYR A 64 -28.93 33.47 -6.32
N GLU A 65 -28.69 33.18 -5.03
CA GLU A 65 -27.36 32.99 -4.43
C GLU A 65 -26.78 31.57 -4.58
N TYR A 66 -27.57 30.63 -5.13
CA TYR A 66 -27.23 29.21 -5.23
C TYR A 66 -27.71 28.61 -6.56
N ILE A 67 -27.08 27.52 -7.00
CA ILE A 67 -27.50 26.66 -8.11
C ILE A 67 -28.23 25.44 -7.54
N GLU A 68 -29.42 25.15 -8.06
CA GLU A 68 -30.21 23.97 -7.74
C GLU A 68 -30.12 22.91 -8.85
N GLU A 69 -30.55 21.67 -8.57
CA GLU A 69 -30.52 20.59 -9.57
C GLU A 69 -31.27 20.96 -10.85
N ASP A 70 -32.44 21.60 -10.72
CA ASP A 70 -33.26 22.02 -11.86
C ASP A 70 -32.58 23.07 -12.75
N ASP A 71 -31.63 23.83 -12.20
CA ASP A 71 -30.84 24.78 -12.97
C ASP A 71 -29.81 24.06 -13.85
N LEU A 72 -29.19 22.99 -13.34
CA LEU A 72 -28.27 22.15 -14.12
C LEU A 72 -28.99 21.27 -15.14
N ARG A 73 -30.20 20.78 -14.85
CA ARG A 73 -31.01 19.97 -15.78
C ARG A 73 -31.33 20.67 -17.11
N ARG A 74 -31.19 22.01 -17.17
CA ARG A 74 -31.33 22.80 -18.41
C ARG A 74 -30.14 22.65 -19.36
N PHE A 75 -28.98 22.25 -18.83
CA PHE A 75 -27.71 22.20 -19.56
C PHE A 75 -27.13 20.79 -19.67
N MET A 76 -27.58 19.83 -18.84
CA MET A 76 -27.07 18.45 -18.84
C MET A 76 -28.16 17.43 -18.50
N ILE A 77 -27.92 16.16 -18.80
CA ILE A 77 -28.83 15.05 -18.52
C ILE A 77 -28.86 14.72 -17.01
N ASN A 78 -29.96 14.12 -16.54
CA ASN A 78 -30.19 13.86 -15.12
C ASN A 78 -29.07 13.05 -14.43
N GLU A 79 -28.48 12.09 -15.14
CA GLU A 79 -27.38 11.25 -14.63
C GLU A 79 -26.11 12.09 -14.36
N ASP A 80 -25.82 13.07 -15.22
CA ASP A 80 -24.68 13.98 -15.06
C ASP A 80 -24.91 14.98 -13.93
N VAL A 81 -26.14 15.45 -13.72
CA VAL A 81 -26.48 16.34 -12.61
C VAL A 81 -26.15 15.70 -11.27
N GLU A 82 -26.53 14.43 -11.09
CA GLU A 82 -26.26 13.68 -9.86
C GLU A 82 -24.74 13.50 -9.63
N LEU A 83 -23.97 13.26 -10.69
CA LEU A 83 -22.51 13.19 -10.62
C LEU A 83 -21.88 14.52 -10.24
N VAL A 84 -22.33 15.64 -10.82
CA VAL A 84 -21.81 16.98 -10.52
C VAL A 84 -22.05 17.35 -9.06
N PHE A 85 -23.24 17.11 -8.52
CA PHE A 85 -23.56 17.34 -7.11
C PHE A 85 -22.78 16.43 -6.16
N ARG A 86 -22.37 15.22 -6.58
CA ARG A 86 -21.47 14.36 -5.80
C ARG A 86 -20.00 14.84 -5.83
N LEU A 87 -19.61 15.52 -6.90
CA LEU A 87 -18.22 15.97 -7.11
C LEU A 87 -17.94 17.33 -6.47
N ILE A 88 -18.95 18.21 -6.43
CA ILE A 88 -18.89 19.52 -5.75
C ILE A 88 -19.22 19.29 -4.27
N ASP A 89 -18.45 19.88 -3.35
CA ASP A 89 -18.72 19.75 -1.92
C ASP A 89 -19.87 20.68 -1.53
N VAL A 90 -21.07 20.12 -1.45
CA VAL A 90 -22.33 20.88 -1.28
C VAL A 90 -22.80 20.97 0.19
N GLY A 91 -22.06 20.34 1.12
CA GLY A 91 -22.41 20.28 2.54
C GLY A 91 -23.82 19.73 2.82
N GLU A 92 -24.42 20.13 3.95
CA GLU A 92 -25.77 19.72 4.36
C GLU A 92 -26.90 20.44 3.60
N THR A 93 -26.58 21.48 2.83
CA THR A 93 -27.57 22.35 2.19
C THR A 93 -28.12 21.78 0.89
N GLY A 94 -27.39 20.86 0.24
CA GLY A 94 -27.74 20.30 -1.06
C GLY A 94 -27.80 21.34 -2.18
N LYS A 95 -27.18 22.51 -2.02
CA LYS A 95 -27.20 23.64 -2.95
C LYS A 95 -25.79 24.17 -3.25
N ILE A 96 -25.46 24.38 -4.51
CA ILE A 96 -24.11 24.81 -4.90
C ILE A 96 -24.04 26.34 -4.81
N ASP A 97 -23.27 26.86 -3.85
CA ASP A 97 -22.98 28.29 -3.74
C ASP A 97 -21.81 28.70 -4.66
N LYS A 98 -21.62 30.01 -4.85
CA LYS A 98 -20.58 30.54 -5.73
C LYS A 98 -19.17 30.13 -5.27
N ARG A 99 -18.96 29.97 -3.96
CA ARG A 99 -17.67 29.58 -3.37
C ARG A 99 -17.37 28.11 -3.65
N ALA A 100 -18.30 27.20 -3.37
CA ALA A 100 -18.16 25.78 -3.65
C ALA A 100 -17.88 25.50 -5.12
N LEU A 101 -18.57 26.19 -6.04
CA LEU A 101 -18.28 26.07 -7.47
C LEU A 101 -16.88 26.58 -7.82
N THR A 102 -16.46 27.71 -7.24
CA THR A 102 -15.11 28.28 -7.48
C THR A 102 -14.02 27.36 -6.97
N ASP A 103 -14.15 26.87 -5.74
CA ASP A 103 -13.20 25.95 -5.11
C ASP A 103 -13.12 24.63 -5.89
N TRP A 104 -14.26 24.13 -6.36
CA TRP A 104 -14.30 22.93 -7.21
C TRP A 104 -13.58 23.14 -8.55
N VAL A 105 -13.88 24.24 -9.27
CA VAL A 105 -13.22 24.53 -10.56
C VAL A 105 -11.71 24.72 -10.39
N VAL A 106 -11.28 25.42 -9.34
CA VAL A 106 -9.86 25.60 -9.01
C VAL A 106 -9.20 24.26 -8.65
N LYS A 107 -9.87 23.43 -7.85
CA LYS A 107 -9.40 22.07 -7.51
C LYS A 107 -9.26 21.19 -8.76
N VAL A 108 -10.22 21.24 -9.69
CA VAL A 108 -10.17 20.50 -10.96
C VAL A 108 -9.03 21.02 -11.83
N TYR A 109 -8.84 22.34 -11.94
CA TYR A 109 -7.72 22.94 -12.67
C TYR A 109 -6.37 22.50 -12.10
N ASN A 110 -6.20 22.60 -10.78
CA ASN A 110 -4.98 22.18 -10.09
C ASN A 110 -4.73 20.67 -10.23
N GLY A 111 -5.80 19.85 -10.18
CA GLY A 111 -5.72 18.41 -10.43
C GLY A 111 -5.26 18.08 -11.85
N ARG A 112 -5.81 18.76 -12.87
CA ARG A 112 -5.37 18.63 -14.27
C ARG A 112 -3.92 19.05 -14.46
N LYS A 113 -3.51 20.17 -13.86
CA LYS A 113 -2.13 20.65 -13.92
C LYS A 113 -1.15 19.66 -13.26
N ALA A 114 -1.50 19.11 -12.11
CA ALA A 114 -0.69 18.09 -11.44
C ALA A 114 -0.55 16.82 -12.30
N LEU A 115 -1.63 16.41 -12.98
CA LEU A 115 -1.60 15.28 -13.91
C LEU A 115 -0.73 15.54 -15.14
N ASP A 116 -0.85 16.71 -15.76
CA ASP A 116 -0.04 17.10 -16.92
C ASP A 116 1.46 17.09 -16.58
N HIS A 117 1.82 17.58 -15.39
CA HIS A 117 3.18 17.45 -14.87
C HIS A 117 3.61 15.99 -14.69
N ALA A 118 2.79 15.15 -14.06
CA ALA A 118 3.11 13.73 -13.85
C ALA A 118 3.27 12.95 -15.19
N LEU A 119 2.43 13.25 -16.18
CA LEU A 119 2.53 12.67 -17.53
C LEU A 119 3.77 13.18 -18.28
N THR A 120 4.11 14.46 -18.11
CA THR A 120 5.32 15.04 -18.70
C THR A 120 6.57 14.40 -18.09
N ASP A 121 6.59 14.19 -16.77
CA ASP A 121 7.72 13.57 -16.05
C ASP A 121 7.92 12.10 -16.47
N THR A 122 6.83 11.34 -16.58
CA THR A 122 6.90 9.95 -17.09
C THR A 122 7.37 9.89 -18.54
N LYS A 123 6.86 10.79 -19.41
CA LYS A 123 7.32 10.89 -20.81
C LYS A 123 8.81 11.26 -20.90
N ALA A 124 9.28 12.15 -20.01
CA ALA A 124 10.69 12.52 -19.94
C ALA A 124 11.56 11.35 -19.50
N ALA A 125 11.16 10.60 -18.47
CA ALA A 125 11.87 9.41 -18.00
C ALA A 125 11.96 8.33 -19.09
N VAL A 126 10.86 8.06 -19.79
CA VAL A 126 10.84 7.11 -20.93
C VAL A 126 11.73 7.59 -22.07
N LYS A 127 11.72 8.89 -22.39
CA LYS A 127 12.59 9.47 -23.41
C LYS A 127 14.06 9.29 -23.07
N GLN A 128 14.46 9.57 -21.83
CA GLN A 128 15.83 9.37 -21.34
C GLN A 128 16.26 7.90 -21.43
N LEU A 129 15.37 6.97 -21.04
CA LEU A 129 15.64 5.54 -21.18
C LEU A 129 15.85 5.15 -22.65
N ASN A 130 15.00 5.64 -23.55
CA ASN A 130 15.13 5.37 -24.97
C ASN A 130 16.41 5.96 -25.57
N GLU A 131 16.84 7.15 -25.13
CA GLU A 131 18.12 7.74 -25.52
C GLU A 131 19.31 6.87 -25.06
N ILE A 132 19.28 6.36 -23.82
CA ILE A 132 20.31 5.43 -23.32
C ILE A 132 20.34 4.14 -24.13
N VAL A 133 19.19 3.51 -24.36
CA VAL A 133 19.08 2.26 -25.14
C VAL A 133 19.56 2.47 -26.58
N THR A 134 19.16 3.59 -27.20
CA THR A 134 19.63 3.95 -28.55
C THR A 134 21.14 4.14 -28.57
N GLY A 135 21.73 4.80 -27.57
CA GLY A 135 23.18 4.95 -27.44
C GLY A 135 23.90 3.59 -27.36
N ILE A 136 23.40 2.67 -26.52
CA ILE A 136 23.95 1.32 -26.39
C ILE A 136 23.86 0.57 -27.73
N LEU A 137 22.71 0.63 -28.41
CA LEU A 137 22.52 -0.02 -29.72
C LEU A 137 23.47 0.53 -30.77
N ILE A 138 23.68 1.85 -30.82
CA ILE A 138 24.65 2.48 -31.74
C ILE A 138 26.06 1.93 -31.48
N VAL A 139 26.48 1.83 -30.21
CA VAL A 139 27.81 1.27 -29.87
C VAL A 139 27.92 -0.18 -30.33
N ILE A 140 26.90 -1.01 -30.11
CA ILE A 140 26.87 -2.41 -30.58
C ILE A 140 26.97 -2.47 -32.11
N ILE A 141 26.21 -1.63 -32.83
CA ILE A 141 26.24 -1.56 -34.30
C ILE A 141 27.64 -1.18 -34.79
N ILE A 142 28.30 -0.20 -34.19
CA ILE A 142 29.67 0.19 -34.54
C ILE A 142 30.63 -1.00 -34.34
N VAL A 143 30.52 -1.71 -33.22
CA VAL A 143 31.36 -2.89 -32.94
C VAL A 143 31.15 -3.98 -33.97
N VAL A 144 29.90 -4.33 -34.29
CA VAL A 144 29.57 -5.34 -35.31
C VAL A 144 30.07 -4.91 -36.69
N TRP A 145 29.89 -3.64 -37.06
CA TRP A 145 30.37 -3.09 -38.32
C TRP A 145 31.90 -3.16 -38.46
N LEU A 146 32.65 -2.84 -37.38
CA LEU A 146 34.11 -2.96 -37.36
C LEU A 146 34.59 -4.42 -37.52
N ILE A 147 33.84 -5.38 -36.99
CA ILE A 147 34.11 -6.81 -37.17
C ILE A 147 33.87 -7.23 -38.62
N LEU A 148 32.74 -6.82 -39.22
CA LEU A 148 32.38 -7.17 -40.59
C LEU A 148 33.31 -6.56 -41.65
N MET A 149 33.85 -5.38 -41.39
CA MET A 149 34.82 -4.73 -42.28
C MET A 149 36.23 -5.35 -42.21
N GLU A 150 36.45 -6.38 -41.39
CA GLU A 150 37.76 -7.00 -41.12
C GLU A 150 38.84 -6.00 -40.63
N VAL A 151 38.44 -4.79 -40.24
CA VAL A 151 39.29 -3.77 -39.61
C VAL A 151 39.51 -4.07 -38.13
N ALA A 152 38.83 -5.10 -37.59
CA ALA A 152 39.00 -5.66 -36.25
C ALA A 152 40.38 -6.34 -36.05
N THR A 153 41.42 -5.53 -36.13
CA THR A 153 42.79 -5.90 -35.76
C THR A 153 42.85 -6.25 -34.28
N THR A 154 43.84 -7.06 -33.89
CA THR A 154 44.07 -7.48 -32.50
C THR A 154 44.04 -6.30 -31.51
N LYS A 155 44.49 -5.11 -31.93
CA LYS A 155 44.47 -3.88 -31.12
C LYS A 155 43.05 -3.39 -30.81
N VAL A 156 42.15 -3.41 -31.80
CA VAL A 156 40.75 -3.00 -31.64
C VAL A 156 40.01 -3.98 -30.72
N LEU A 157 40.24 -5.29 -30.89
CA LEU A 157 39.66 -6.31 -30.03
C LEU A 157 40.11 -6.15 -28.57
N VAL A 158 41.41 -5.97 -28.34
CA VAL A 158 41.98 -5.73 -26.99
C VAL A 158 41.38 -4.48 -26.36
N PHE A 159 41.21 -3.40 -27.13
CA PHE A 159 40.58 -2.17 -26.65
C PHE A 159 39.11 -2.40 -26.25
N ILE A 160 38.31 -3.07 -27.09
CA ILE A 160 36.91 -3.37 -26.79
C ILE A 160 36.82 -4.26 -25.54
N SER A 161 37.63 -5.32 -25.46
CA SER A 161 37.67 -6.20 -24.29
C SER A 161 38.04 -5.44 -23.02
N SER A 162 38.99 -4.50 -23.07
CA SER A 162 39.33 -3.68 -21.89
C SER A 162 38.16 -2.79 -21.45
N GLN A 163 37.42 -2.20 -22.40
CA GLN A 163 36.23 -1.41 -22.07
C GLN A 163 35.10 -2.27 -21.49
N LEU A 164 34.90 -3.48 -22.01
CA LEU A 164 33.91 -4.43 -21.48
C LEU A 164 34.24 -4.84 -20.05
N VAL A 165 35.53 -5.07 -19.75
CA VAL A 165 35.97 -5.35 -18.37
C VAL A 165 35.66 -4.17 -17.45
N LEU A 166 35.97 -2.93 -17.87
CA LEU A 166 35.63 -1.73 -17.10
C LEU A 166 34.13 -1.61 -16.86
N ALA A 167 33.30 -1.83 -17.90
CA ALA A 167 31.85 -1.81 -17.78
C ALA A 167 31.34 -2.90 -16.81
N ALA A 168 31.92 -4.11 -16.86
CA ALA A 168 31.58 -5.17 -15.91
C ALA A 168 31.94 -4.82 -14.47
N PHE A 169 33.02 -4.09 -14.22
CA PHE A 169 33.34 -3.60 -12.87
C PHE A 169 32.36 -2.52 -12.39
N ILE A 170 31.94 -1.61 -13.27
CA ILE A 170 31.00 -0.52 -12.92
C ILE A 170 29.59 -1.07 -12.70
N PHE A 171 29.10 -1.93 -13.60
CA PHE A 171 27.71 -2.40 -13.62
C PHE A 171 27.52 -3.81 -13.02
N GLY A 172 28.60 -4.53 -12.71
CA GLY A 172 28.54 -5.92 -12.28
C GLY A 172 27.65 -6.13 -11.05
N ASN A 173 27.71 -5.22 -10.07
CA ASN A 173 26.84 -5.29 -8.90
C ASN A 173 25.36 -5.10 -9.24
N THR A 174 25.05 -4.21 -10.18
CA THR A 174 23.67 -3.99 -10.66
C THR A 174 23.16 -5.24 -11.37
N CYS A 175 23.94 -5.82 -12.29
CA CYS A 175 23.58 -7.05 -12.99
C CYS A 175 23.40 -8.21 -12.00
N LYS A 176 24.29 -8.34 -11.01
CA LYS A 176 24.18 -9.34 -9.95
C LYS A 176 22.87 -9.18 -9.17
N ASN A 177 22.57 -7.99 -8.69
CA ASN A 177 21.36 -7.73 -7.90
C ASN A 177 20.07 -8.02 -8.70
N ILE A 178 20.05 -7.67 -10.00
CA ILE A 178 18.92 -7.96 -10.89
C ILE A 178 18.75 -9.48 -11.04
N PHE A 179 19.86 -10.20 -11.27
CA PHE A 179 19.82 -11.65 -11.43
C PHE A 179 19.34 -12.35 -10.15
N GLU A 180 19.89 -11.98 -8.98
CA GLU A 180 19.46 -12.51 -7.68
C GLU A 180 17.98 -12.23 -7.42
N ALA A 181 17.50 -11.03 -7.74
CA ALA A 181 16.10 -10.67 -7.63
C ALA A 181 15.19 -11.55 -8.51
N ILE A 182 15.58 -11.80 -9.76
CA ILE A 182 14.83 -12.69 -10.69
C ILE A 182 14.79 -14.11 -10.15
N VAL A 183 15.93 -14.67 -9.73
CA VAL A 183 16.00 -16.02 -9.15
C VAL A 183 15.16 -16.11 -7.88
N PHE A 184 15.23 -15.11 -7.02
CA PHE A 184 14.44 -15.06 -5.79
C PHE A 184 12.93 -15.09 -6.06
N VAL A 185 12.45 -14.25 -6.99
CA VAL A 185 11.01 -14.14 -7.29
C VAL A 185 10.48 -15.35 -8.06
N PHE A 186 11.19 -15.83 -9.08
CA PHE A 186 10.66 -16.84 -10.00
C PHE A 186 11.11 -18.27 -9.71
N VAL A 187 12.28 -18.47 -9.08
CA VAL A 187 12.85 -19.81 -8.87
C VAL A 187 12.69 -20.23 -7.41
N ILE A 188 13.15 -19.42 -6.46
CA ILE A 188 13.04 -19.74 -5.02
C ILE A 188 11.61 -19.57 -4.55
N HIS A 189 11.00 -18.43 -4.91
CA HIS A 189 9.59 -18.14 -4.72
C HIS A 189 9.05 -18.48 -3.30
N PRO A 190 9.60 -17.84 -2.24
CA PRO A 190 9.32 -18.21 -0.86
C PRO A 190 7.92 -17.80 -0.35
N PHE A 191 7.26 -16.87 -1.03
CA PHE A 191 5.94 -16.36 -0.69
C PHE A 191 5.21 -15.84 -1.93
N ASP A 192 3.90 -15.72 -1.79
CA ASP A 192 2.97 -15.17 -2.76
C ASP A 192 2.32 -13.87 -2.27
N VAL A 193 1.68 -13.14 -3.17
CA VAL A 193 0.86 -11.98 -2.82
C VAL A 193 -0.27 -12.42 -1.88
N GLY A 194 -0.39 -11.74 -0.74
CA GLY A 194 -1.35 -12.05 0.33
C GLY A 194 -0.77 -12.85 1.50
N ASP A 195 0.39 -13.48 1.34
CA ASP A 195 1.04 -14.22 2.42
C ASP A 195 1.48 -13.27 3.55
N ARG A 196 1.27 -13.70 4.80
CA ARG A 196 1.95 -13.07 5.95
C ARG A 196 3.27 -13.78 6.21
N CYS A 197 4.33 -12.99 6.23
CA CYS A 197 5.68 -13.43 6.49
C CYS A 197 6.26 -12.68 7.70
N LEU A 198 7.19 -13.33 8.39
CA LEU A 198 8.09 -12.70 9.34
C LEU A 198 9.43 -12.47 8.64
N VAL A 199 9.82 -11.21 8.49
CA VAL A 199 11.11 -10.81 7.92
C VAL A 199 11.81 -9.94 8.95
N ASP A 200 13.03 -10.32 9.34
CA ASP A 200 13.80 -9.65 10.41
C ASP A 200 13.00 -9.40 11.70
N GLY A 201 12.13 -10.35 12.07
CA GLY A 201 11.30 -10.25 13.27
C GLY A 201 10.08 -9.32 13.13
N VAL A 202 9.86 -8.69 11.98
CA VAL A 202 8.69 -7.83 11.73
C VAL A 202 7.62 -8.59 10.94
N PRO A 203 6.37 -8.69 11.44
CA PRO A 203 5.29 -9.33 10.72
C PRO A 203 4.80 -8.43 9.58
N LEU A 204 4.85 -8.96 8.36
CA LEU A 204 4.58 -8.26 7.12
C LEU A 204 3.64 -9.06 6.24
N ARG A 205 2.65 -8.42 5.62
CA ARG A 205 1.82 -9.03 4.56
C ARG A 205 2.35 -8.62 3.20
N VAL A 206 2.52 -9.57 2.28
CA VAL A 206 2.90 -9.26 0.89
C VAL A 206 1.71 -8.60 0.19
N GLU A 207 1.89 -7.37 -0.28
CA GLU A 207 0.86 -6.61 -1.01
C GLU A 207 1.10 -6.68 -2.52
N GLU A 208 2.34 -6.44 -2.95
CA GLU A 208 2.71 -6.45 -4.37
C GLU A 208 4.09 -7.08 -4.55
N MET A 209 4.24 -7.87 -5.61
CA MET A 209 5.52 -8.46 -6.00
C MET A 209 5.93 -7.93 -7.36
N ASN A 210 7.01 -7.15 -7.41
CA ASN A 210 7.67 -6.75 -8.64
C ASN A 210 8.98 -7.54 -8.81
N ILE A 211 9.61 -7.45 -9.99
CA ILE A 211 10.85 -8.19 -10.28
C ILE A 211 11.97 -7.78 -9.32
N LEU A 212 12.17 -6.47 -9.11
CA LEU A 212 13.30 -5.95 -8.32
C LEU A 212 12.94 -5.63 -6.87
N THR A 213 11.66 -5.50 -6.55
CA THR A 213 11.18 -5.08 -5.23
C THR A 213 9.88 -5.80 -4.86
N THR A 214 9.70 -6.09 -3.58
CA THR A 214 8.41 -6.51 -3.02
C THR A 214 7.90 -5.43 -2.08
N VAL A 215 6.61 -5.15 -2.18
CA VAL A 215 5.90 -4.22 -1.29
C VAL A 215 5.15 -5.04 -0.24
N PHE A 216 5.40 -4.70 1.01
CA PHE A 216 4.71 -5.29 2.15
C PHE A 216 3.84 -4.26 2.87
N LEU A 217 2.84 -4.75 3.57
CA LEU A 217 2.09 -4.01 4.58
C LEU A 217 2.46 -4.49 5.98
N LYS A 218 2.83 -3.56 6.84
CA LYS A 218 2.84 -3.80 8.29
C LYS A 218 1.41 -3.88 8.83
N LEU A 219 1.28 -4.28 10.10
CA LEU A 219 -0.02 -4.37 10.79
C LEU A 219 -0.77 -3.03 10.90
N ASN A 220 -0.05 -1.90 10.84
CA ASN A 220 -0.60 -0.54 10.84
C ASN A 220 -0.94 -0.01 9.42
N ASN A 221 -0.91 -0.88 8.39
CA ASN A 221 -1.06 -0.54 6.98
C ASN A 221 0.05 0.37 6.40
N GLU A 222 1.18 0.52 7.08
CA GLU A 222 2.37 1.14 6.51
C GLU A 222 2.93 0.28 5.37
N ARG A 223 3.15 0.89 4.21
CA ARG A 223 3.78 0.24 3.05
C ARG A 223 5.29 0.27 3.20
N VAL A 224 5.91 -0.90 3.13
CA VAL A 224 7.36 -1.08 3.22
C VAL A 224 7.86 -1.70 1.92
N TYR A 225 8.89 -1.09 1.34
CA TYR A 225 9.49 -1.54 0.08
C TYR A 225 10.81 -2.24 0.36
N TYR A 226 10.93 -3.49 -0.06
CA TYR A 226 12.15 -4.26 0.04
C TYR A 226 12.74 -4.57 -1.34
N PRO A 227 14.03 -4.32 -1.58
CA PRO A 227 14.71 -4.87 -2.74
C PRO A 227 14.78 -6.41 -2.65
N ASN A 228 14.45 -7.09 -3.73
CA ASN A 228 14.42 -8.56 -3.76
C ASN A 228 15.82 -9.18 -3.64
N SER A 229 16.85 -8.48 -4.14
CA SER A 229 18.24 -8.89 -3.89
C SER A 229 18.57 -8.94 -2.40
N VAL A 230 18.04 -8.00 -1.60
CA VAL A 230 18.21 -7.98 -0.15
C VAL A 230 17.37 -9.07 0.52
N LEU A 231 16.09 -9.23 0.13
CA LEU A 231 15.24 -10.29 0.67
C LEU A 231 15.82 -11.69 0.44
N SER A 232 16.51 -11.90 -0.68
CA SER A 232 17.15 -13.18 -0.98
C SER A 232 18.21 -13.61 0.04
N THR A 233 18.74 -12.66 0.81
CA THR A 233 19.74 -12.91 1.86
C THR A 233 19.15 -13.04 3.26
N LYS A 234 17.86 -12.77 3.41
CA LYS A 234 17.18 -12.73 4.72
C LYS A 234 16.47 -14.05 5.01
N THR A 235 16.35 -14.36 6.30
CA THR A 235 15.47 -15.43 6.76
C THR A 235 14.03 -14.99 6.64
N ILE A 236 13.20 -15.78 5.98
CA ILE A 236 11.79 -15.50 5.75
C ILE A 236 10.98 -16.65 6.35
N SER A 237 10.18 -16.36 7.36
CA SER A 237 9.19 -17.31 7.87
C SER A 237 7.85 -17.02 7.23
N ASN A 238 7.28 -17.98 6.49
CA ASN A 238 5.99 -17.81 5.83
C ASN A 238 4.89 -18.47 6.67
N TYR A 239 3.96 -17.68 7.20
CA TYR A 239 2.88 -18.18 8.05
C TYR A 239 1.80 -18.91 7.25
N TYR A 240 1.49 -18.46 6.04
CA TYR A 240 0.48 -19.11 5.19
C TYR A 240 0.89 -20.54 4.83
N ARG A 241 2.18 -20.74 4.51
CA ARG A 241 2.75 -22.05 4.15
C ARG A 241 3.10 -22.92 5.36
N SER A 242 2.91 -22.41 6.58
CA SER A 242 3.15 -23.17 7.81
C SER A 242 1.89 -23.93 8.26
N SER A 243 2.10 -25.08 8.91
CA SER A 243 1.03 -25.78 9.63
C SER A 243 0.60 -25.01 10.88
N ASP A 244 -0.34 -25.56 11.64
CA ASP A 244 -0.71 -25.13 12.98
C ASP A 244 0.52 -24.78 13.83
N MET A 245 0.47 -23.61 14.49
CA MET A 245 1.65 -23.00 15.14
C MET A 245 1.47 -22.90 16.65
N GLY A 246 2.61 -22.99 17.35
CA GLY A 246 2.73 -22.78 18.79
C GLY A 246 2.90 -21.32 19.18
N ASP A 247 2.41 -20.96 20.35
CA ASP A 247 2.58 -19.66 21.00
C ASP A 247 2.88 -19.85 22.49
N THR A 248 3.36 -18.79 23.15
CA THR A 248 3.80 -18.81 24.56
C THR A 248 3.25 -17.61 25.31
N VAL A 249 2.72 -17.84 26.52
CA VAL A 249 2.35 -16.76 27.46
C VAL A 249 3.25 -16.84 28.68
N ASP A 250 4.06 -15.80 28.85
CA ASP A 250 4.94 -15.63 30.01
C ASP A 250 4.21 -14.86 31.13
N PHE A 251 4.31 -15.37 32.36
CA PHE A 251 3.70 -14.77 33.53
C PHE A 251 4.54 -15.04 34.78
N SER A 252 4.40 -14.19 35.79
CA SER A 252 5.08 -14.37 37.08
C SER A 252 4.07 -14.47 38.21
N ILE A 253 4.27 -15.42 39.11
CA ILE A 253 3.44 -15.61 40.31
C ILE A 253 4.30 -15.53 41.56
N ASP A 254 3.71 -15.18 42.70
CA ASP A 254 4.42 -15.27 43.97
C ASP A 254 4.77 -16.73 44.31
N LEU A 255 5.80 -16.92 45.14
CA LEU A 255 6.24 -18.24 45.57
C LEU A 255 5.09 -18.95 46.33
N ILE A 256 4.53 -19.98 45.71
CA ILE A 256 3.44 -20.78 46.25
C ILE A 256 3.88 -22.24 46.48
N PRO A 257 3.21 -22.99 47.39
CA PRO A 257 3.44 -24.41 47.55
C PRO A 257 3.25 -25.19 46.25
N VAL A 258 4.04 -26.25 46.08
CA VAL A 258 4.03 -27.10 44.87
C VAL A 258 2.64 -27.66 44.56
N ASP A 259 1.83 -27.97 45.58
CA ASP A 259 0.46 -28.47 45.39
C ASP A 259 -0.44 -27.44 44.70
N ARG A 260 -0.28 -26.15 45.00
CA ARG A 260 -1.02 -25.07 44.32
C ARG A 260 -0.54 -24.88 42.89
N ILE A 261 0.75 -25.09 42.62
CA ILE A 261 1.29 -25.11 41.25
C ILE A 261 0.66 -26.28 40.47
N ASN A 262 0.57 -27.47 41.06
CA ASN A 262 -0.07 -28.62 40.41
C ASN A 262 -1.55 -28.38 40.12
N LEU A 263 -2.26 -27.74 41.05
CA LEU A 263 -3.66 -27.36 40.86
C LEU A 263 -3.82 -26.31 39.75
N LEU A 264 -2.93 -25.32 39.68
CA LEU A 264 -2.87 -24.34 38.59
C LEU A 264 -2.69 -25.03 37.24
N LYS A 265 -1.68 -25.92 37.13
CA LYS A 265 -1.42 -26.70 35.91
C LYS A 265 -2.64 -27.53 35.50
N ALA A 266 -3.31 -28.16 36.45
CA ALA A 266 -4.50 -28.97 36.21
C ALA A 266 -5.69 -28.12 35.70
N LYS A 267 -5.92 -26.94 36.27
CA LYS A 267 -6.99 -26.03 35.80
C LYS A 267 -6.73 -25.49 34.40
N ILE A 268 -5.50 -25.04 34.12
CA ILE A 268 -5.12 -24.56 32.78
C ILE A 268 -5.29 -25.68 31.76
N LYS A 269 -4.81 -26.89 32.08
CA LYS A 269 -4.99 -28.08 31.25
C LYS A 269 -6.46 -28.35 30.96
N SER A 270 -7.30 -28.36 32.00
CA SER A 270 -8.73 -28.59 31.85
C SER A 270 -9.40 -27.57 30.92
N TYR A 271 -9.00 -26.30 30.98
CA TYR A 271 -9.55 -25.27 30.10
C TYR A 271 -9.14 -25.48 28.64
N LEU A 272 -7.84 -25.72 28.39
CA LEU A 272 -7.34 -25.93 27.02
C LEU A 272 -7.96 -27.18 26.38
N GLU A 273 -8.01 -28.30 27.12
CA GLU A 273 -8.63 -29.55 26.65
C GLU A 273 -10.16 -29.44 26.49
N SER A 274 -10.83 -28.52 27.22
CA SER A 274 -12.25 -28.24 27.03
C SER A 274 -12.56 -27.42 25.77
N ASN A 275 -11.55 -26.81 25.13
CA ASN A 275 -11.68 -25.97 23.94
C ASN A 275 -10.84 -26.52 22.75
N PRO A 276 -11.07 -27.78 22.32
CA PRO A 276 -10.28 -28.42 21.27
C PRO A 276 -10.45 -27.76 19.89
N GLN A 277 -11.46 -26.92 19.70
CA GLN A 277 -11.63 -26.13 18.48
C GLN A 277 -10.55 -25.05 18.32
N TYR A 278 -9.92 -24.61 19.42
CA TYR A 278 -8.92 -23.53 19.40
C TYR A 278 -7.52 -24.02 19.70
N TRP A 279 -7.39 -25.06 20.52
CA TRP A 279 -6.12 -25.51 21.09
C TRP A 279 -5.86 -26.98 20.82
N HIS A 280 -4.61 -27.32 20.55
CA HIS A 280 -4.14 -28.69 20.56
C HIS A 280 -3.99 -29.23 21.98
N PRO A 281 -4.09 -30.55 22.18
CA PRO A 281 -3.94 -31.17 23.50
C PRO A 281 -2.51 -31.13 24.05
N ASP A 282 -1.52 -30.89 23.19
CA ASP A 282 -0.12 -30.75 23.60
C ASP A 282 0.13 -29.31 24.09
N HIS A 283 0.13 -29.14 25.41
CA HIS A 283 0.40 -27.88 26.07
C HIS A 283 1.19 -28.13 27.36
N ASN A 284 2.03 -27.18 27.75
CA ASN A 284 2.88 -27.35 28.92
C ASN A 284 3.04 -26.05 29.70
N VAL A 285 2.91 -26.16 31.02
CA VAL A 285 3.18 -25.06 31.95
C VAL A 285 4.48 -25.37 32.68
N VAL A 286 5.50 -24.55 32.46
CA VAL A 286 6.83 -24.72 33.04
C VAL A 286 7.18 -23.58 33.99
N VAL A 287 8.00 -23.90 34.98
CA VAL A 287 8.70 -22.90 35.79
C VAL A 287 10.04 -22.66 35.10
N ILE A 288 10.29 -21.42 34.68
CA ILE A 288 11.51 -21.03 33.98
C ILE A 288 12.62 -20.77 35.00
N GLU A 289 12.36 -19.89 35.95
CA GLU A 289 13.32 -19.43 36.95
C GLU A 289 12.61 -18.88 38.20
N ILE A 290 13.36 -18.72 39.29
CA ILE A 290 12.91 -18.04 40.50
C ILE A 290 13.47 -16.62 40.46
N GLU A 291 12.60 -15.62 40.37
CA GLU A 291 12.98 -14.21 40.30
C GLU A 291 12.87 -13.56 41.68
N ASN A 292 13.88 -12.76 42.06
CA ASN A 292 13.90 -11.99 43.32
C ASN A 292 13.66 -12.83 44.60
N VAL A 293 13.92 -14.14 44.55
CA VAL A 293 13.75 -15.12 45.65
C VAL A 293 12.28 -15.36 46.07
N ASN A 294 11.35 -14.50 45.67
CA ASN A 294 9.94 -14.55 46.08
C ASN A 294 8.94 -14.70 44.93
N LYS A 295 9.40 -14.72 43.67
CA LYS A 295 8.54 -14.90 42.49
C LYS A 295 9.00 -16.09 41.66
N LEU A 296 8.04 -16.77 41.05
CA LEU A 296 8.25 -17.82 40.06
C LEU A 296 7.90 -17.26 38.68
N LYS A 297 8.89 -17.22 37.80
CA LYS A 297 8.65 -16.93 36.38
C LYS A 297 8.23 -18.22 35.69
N MET A 298 7.09 -18.17 35.03
CA MET A 298 6.47 -19.33 34.38
C MET A 298 6.13 -19.01 32.92
N ALA A 299 6.10 -20.05 32.10
CA ALA A 299 5.62 -19.98 30.72
C ALA A 299 4.57 -21.06 30.50
N LEU A 300 3.47 -20.66 29.84
CA LEU A 300 2.52 -21.57 29.22
C LEU A 300 2.85 -21.67 27.73
N TYR A 301 3.30 -22.84 27.30
CA TYR A 301 3.45 -23.21 25.89
C TYR A 301 2.18 -23.92 25.41
N PHE A 302 1.62 -23.48 24.30
CA PHE A 302 0.38 -24.04 23.73
C PHE A 302 0.40 -23.93 22.21
N ASN A 303 -0.36 -24.80 21.55
CA ASN A 303 -0.46 -24.81 20.10
C ASN A 303 -1.87 -24.45 19.64
N HIS A 304 -1.97 -23.51 18.71
CA HIS A 304 -3.23 -23.14 18.06
C HIS A 304 -3.63 -24.18 17.01
N THR A 305 -4.92 -24.37 16.79
CA THR A 305 -5.48 -25.14 15.65
C THR A 305 -5.42 -24.38 14.32
N MET A 306 -4.52 -23.42 14.20
CA MET A 306 -4.34 -22.58 13.02
C MET A 306 -2.91 -22.02 12.96
N ASN A 307 -2.50 -21.57 11.77
CA ASN A 307 -1.24 -20.87 11.57
C ASN A 307 -1.40 -19.35 11.75
N PHE A 308 -0.27 -18.62 11.70
CA PHE A 308 -0.22 -17.18 11.96
C PHE A 308 -0.68 -16.26 10.81
N GLN A 309 -1.33 -16.83 9.79
CA GLN A 309 -1.86 -16.06 8.66
C GLN A 309 -2.96 -15.09 9.11
N GLU A 310 -3.83 -15.48 10.04
CA GLU A 310 -4.91 -14.64 10.55
C GLU A 310 -4.59 -14.06 11.94
N PHE A 311 -3.61 -13.16 11.96
CA PHE A 311 -3.08 -12.48 13.16
C PHE A 311 -4.15 -11.87 14.09
N ARG A 312 -5.25 -11.35 13.54
CA ARG A 312 -6.34 -10.77 14.34
C ARG A 312 -7.02 -11.85 15.21
N GLU A 313 -7.32 -12.99 14.60
CA GLU A 313 -7.98 -14.10 15.28
C GLU A 313 -7.06 -14.72 16.34
N ILE A 314 -5.77 -14.84 16.03
CA ILE A 314 -4.78 -15.33 17.00
C ILE A 314 -4.67 -14.41 18.21
N ASN A 315 -4.57 -13.10 17.98
CA ASN A 315 -4.53 -12.14 19.09
C ASN A 315 -5.81 -12.20 19.93
N LYS A 316 -6.97 -12.41 19.30
CA LYS A 316 -8.23 -12.59 20.02
C LYS A 316 -8.19 -13.85 20.91
N ARG A 317 -7.83 -15.02 20.35
CA ARG A 317 -7.70 -16.28 21.10
C ARG A 317 -6.69 -16.17 22.23
N ARG A 318 -5.54 -15.55 21.97
CA ARG A 318 -4.51 -15.28 22.99
C ARG A 318 -5.05 -14.38 24.10
N SER A 319 -5.81 -13.34 23.75
CA SER A 319 -6.40 -12.43 24.73
C SER A 319 -7.44 -13.15 25.61
N GLU A 320 -8.28 -13.99 25.02
CA GLU A 320 -9.25 -14.81 25.75
C GLU A 320 -8.55 -15.80 26.70
N LEU A 321 -7.47 -16.44 26.24
CA LEU A 321 -6.64 -17.31 27.08
C LEU A 321 -6.02 -16.54 28.26
N VAL A 322 -5.47 -15.36 28.04
CA VAL A 322 -4.90 -14.53 29.12
C VAL A 322 -5.96 -14.12 30.14
N ILE A 323 -7.17 -13.74 29.69
CA ILE A 323 -8.30 -13.43 30.59
C ILE A 323 -8.69 -14.66 31.41
N GLU A 324 -8.70 -15.85 30.80
CA GLU A 324 -9.00 -17.07 31.54
C GLU A 324 -7.90 -17.41 32.56
N LEU A 325 -6.62 -17.20 32.22
CA LEU A 325 -5.53 -17.33 33.17
C LEU A 325 -5.73 -16.41 34.37
N MET A 326 -6.14 -15.15 34.15
CA MET A 326 -6.46 -14.22 35.25
C MET A 326 -7.56 -14.77 36.16
N ARG A 327 -8.64 -15.32 35.59
CA ARG A 327 -9.72 -15.96 36.38
C ARG A 327 -9.21 -17.14 37.19
N ILE A 328 -8.39 -18.01 36.59
CA ILE A 328 -7.81 -19.16 37.29
C ILE A 328 -6.92 -18.70 38.44
N PHE A 329 -6.13 -17.63 38.27
CA PHE A 329 -5.31 -17.07 39.35
C PHE A 329 -6.18 -16.53 40.49
N GLU A 330 -7.25 -15.80 40.18
CA GLU A 330 -8.19 -15.27 41.18
C GLU A 330 -8.90 -16.38 41.96
N GLU A 331 -9.42 -17.41 41.26
CA GLU A 331 -10.07 -18.56 41.89
C GLU A 331 -9.13 -19.33 42.82
N LEU A 332 -7.86 -19.43 42.44
CA LEU A 332 -6.84 -20.08 43.25
C LEU A 332 -6.24 -19.15 44.30
N ASN A 333 -6.62 -17.87 44.35
CA ASN A 333 -6.06 -16.83 45.23
C ASN A 333 -4.54 -16.68 45.09
N ILE A 334 -4.04 -16.70 43.85
CA ILE A 334 -2.63 -16.56 43.48
C ILE A 334 -2.37 -15.11 43.09
N VAL A 335 -1.38 -14.47 43.73
CA VAL A 335 -0.91 -13.14 43.33
C VAL A 335 -0.07 -13.29 42.07
N TYR A 336 -0.45 -12.58 41.01
CA TYR A 336 0.19 -12.64 39.70
C TYR A 336 0.66 -11.25 39.24
N ASN A 337 1.74 -11.24 38.48
CA ASN A 337 2.21 -10.09 37.72
C ASN A 337 2.30 -10.52 36.26
N LEU A 338 1.56 -9.85 35.39
CA LEU A 338 1.76 -10.00 33.96
C LEU A 338 3.10 -9.34 33.61
N LEU A 339 4.01 -10.11 33.01
CA LEU A 339 5.27 -9.55 32.55
C LEU A 339 4.96 -8.59 31.39
N PRO A 340 5.59 -7.39 31.34
CA PRO A 340 5.48 -6.53 30.18
C PRO A 340 5.94 -7.33 28.97
N HIS A 341 5.04 -7.56 28.03
CA HIS A 341 5.46 -8.00 26.71
C HIS A 341 6.20 -6.83 26.08
N ASP A 342 7.39 -7.10 25.55
CA ASP A 342 7.97 -6.25 24.52
C ASP A 342 7.01 -6.31 23.33
N VAL A 343 6.01 -5.44 23.34
CA VAL A 343 5.29 -5.08 22.14
C VAL A 343 6.34 -4.34 21.31
N SER A 344 7.04 -5.06 20.43
CA SER A 344 7.87 -4.43 19.42
C SER A 344 6.93 -3.69 18.47
N VAL A 345 6.49 -2.51 18.89
CA VAL A 345 5.90 -1.50 18.02
C VAL A 345 7.06 -0.92 17.24
N ALA A 346 7.36 -1.53 16.09
CA ALA A 346 8.31 -1.02 15.11
C ALA A 346 7.73 -1.08 13.70
#